data_AF-A0A840FCH9-F1
#
_entry.id   AF-A0A840FCH9-F1
#
_cell.length_a   1.000
_cell.length_b   1.000
_cell.length_c   1.000
_cell.angle_alpha   90.00
_cell.angle_beta   90.00
_cell.angle_gamma   90.00
#
_symmetry.space_group_name_H-M   'P 1'
#
loop_
_entity.id
_entity.type
_entity.pdbx_description
1 polymer ?
#
loop_
_entity_poly.entity_id
_entity_poly.type
_entity_poly.pdbx_seq_one_letter_code
_entity_poly.pdbx_strand_id
1 'polypeptide(L)' 'MSPTVFYRAQAEQQQQAADDADLDNVRDRCQRASDAWTALAKRSERSDNARTKADAERLLPDEPGA' A
#
# COMPACT_ATOMS: atom_id res chain seq x y z
N MET A 1 -0.23 12.85 4.03
CA MET A 1 -0.83 11.56 3.62
C MET A 1 0.30 10.65 3.18
N SER A 2 0.45 9.44 3.74
CA SER A 2 1.54 8.54 3.33
C SER A 2 1.26 7.89 1.96
N PRO A 3 2.28 7.43 1.22
CA PRO A 3 2.07 6.75 -0.05
C PRO A 3 1.18 5.52 0.09
N THR A 4 1.32 4.75 1.18
CA THR A 4 0.46 3.61 1.52
C THR A 4 -1.03 4.00 1.58
N VAL A 5 -1.35 5.09 2.27
CA VAL A 5 -2.75 5.58 2.39
C VAL A 5 -3.27 6.09 1.05
N PHE A 6 -2.43 6.78 0.27
CA PHE A 6 -2.80 7.24 -1.08
C PHE A 6 -3.10 6.07 -2.03
N TYR A 7 -2.26 5.04 -2.05
CA TYR A 7 -2.49 3.88 -2.91
C TYR A 7 -3.74 3.08 -2.51
N ARG A 8 -4.05 2.97 -1.21
CA ARG A 8 -5.31 2.34 -0.76
C ARG A 8 -6.54 3.12 -1.23
N ALA A 9 -6.52 4.45 -1.08
CA ALA A 9 -7.62 5.29 -1.56
C ALA A 9 -7.82 5.18 -3.09
N GLN A 10 -6.73 5.09 -3.86
CA GLN A 10 -6.83 4.85 -5.31
C GLN A 10 -7.40 3.47 -5.63
N ALA A 11 -7.01 2.42 -4.90
CA ALA A 11 -7.57 1.09 -5.09
C ALA A 11 -9.09 1.08 -4.84
N GLU A 12 -9.53 1.66 -3.72
CA GLU A 12 -10.95 1.79 -3.37
C GLU A 12 -11.73 2.57 -4.43
N GLN A 13 -11.19 3.69 -4.92
CA GLN A 13 -11.83 4.46 -5.98
C GLN A 13 -12.00 3.65 -7.27
N GLN A 14 -11.00 2.85 -7.66
CA GLN A 14 -11.09 2.01 -8.85
C GLN A 14 -12.04 0.83 -8.63
N GLN A 15 -12.13 0.29 -7.41
CA GLN A 15 -13.11 -0.74 -7.08
C GLN A 15 -14.53 -0.20 -7.21
N GLN A 16 -14.81 0.96 -6.63
CA GLN A 16 -16.11 1.62 -6.76
C GLN A 16 -16.46 1.87 -8.24
N ALA A 17 -15.50 2.35 -9.03
CA ALA A 17 -15.70 2.55 -10.45
C ALA A 17 -15.97 1.24 -11.23
N ALA A 18 -15.43 0.10 -10.77
CA ALA A 18 -15.73 -1.21 -11.33
C ALA A 18 -17.14 -1.66 -10.97
N ASP A 19 -17.56 -1.40 -9.73
CA ASP A 19 -18.88 -1.75 -9.22
C ASP A 19 -19.97 -0.98 -9.97
N ASP A 20 -19.74 0.31 -10.23
CA ASP A 20 -20.64 1.21 -10.96
C ASP A 20 -20.59 1.03 -12.50
N ALA A 21 -19.69 0.21 -13.03
CA ALA A 21 -19.52 0.07 -14.48
C ALA A 21 -20.61 -0.80 -15.13
N ASP A 22 -21.35 -0.24 -16.08
CA ASP A 22 -22.33 -0.99 -16.88
C ASP A 22 -21.71 -1.94 -17.92
N LEU A 23 -20.49 -1.62 -18.38
CA LEU A 23 -19.79 -2.39 -19.41
C LEU A 23 -18.70 -3.27 -18.81
N ASP A 24 -18.69 -4.55 -19.17
CA ASP A 24 -17.72 -5.54 -18.66
C ASP A 24 -16.27 -5.14 -18.94
N ASN A 25 -15.98 -4.60 -20.12
CA ASN A 25 -14.63 -4.16 -20.46
C ASN A 25 -14.13 -2.99 -19.59
N VAL A 26 -15.05 -2.14 -19.10
CA VAL A 26 -14.75 -1.06 -18.17
C VAL A 26 -14.55 -1.62 -16.77
N ARG A 27 -15.45 -2.51 -16.32
CA ARG A 27 -15.34 -3.23 -15.04
C ARG A 27 -13.99 -3.94 -14.93
N ASP A 28 -13.60 -4.72 -15.94
CA ASP A 28 -12.34 -5.45 -16.00
C ASP A 28 -11.11 -4.55 -15.97
N ARG A 29 -11.18 -3.38 -16.60
CA ARG A 29 -10.08 -2.40 -16.57
C ARG A 29 -9.96 -1.79 -15.17
N CYS A 30 -11.08 -1.40 -14.56
CA CYS A 30 -11.11 -0.82 -13.22
C CYS A 30 -10.67 -1.84 -12.16
N GLN A 31 -11.09 -3.10 -12.26
CA GLN A 31 -10.63 -4.16 -11.37
C GLN A 31 -9.11 -4.37 -11.45
N ARG A 32 -8.55 -4.45 -12.67
CA ARG A 32 -7.09 -4.54 -12.86
C ARG A 32 -6.35 -3.33 -12.29
N ALA A 33 -6.93 -2.13 -12.38
CA ALA A 33 -6.35 -0.94 -11.79
C ALA A 33 -6.39 -0.99 -10.26
N SER A 34 -7.52 -1.41 -9.66
CA SER A 34 -7.67 -1.65 -8.22
C SER A 34 -6.61 -2.62 -7.69
N ASP A 35 -6.40 -3.73 -8.40
CA ASP A 35 -5.40 -4.73 -8.05
C ASP A 35 -3.97 -4.17 -8.11
N ALA A 36 -3.66 -3.37 -9.15
CA ALA A 36 -2.35 -2.73 -9.30
C ALA A 36 -2.07 -1.72 -8.17
N TRP A 37 -3.06 -0.90 -7.80
CA TRP A 37 -2.95 0.03 -6.68
C TRP A 37 -2.81 -0.70 -5.35
N THR A 38 -3.57 -1.78 -5.14
CA THR A 38 -3.44 -2.64 -3.95
C THR A 38 -2.04 -3.24 -3.84
N ALA A 39 -1.44 -3.68 -4.96
CA ALA A 39 -0.08 -4.19 -4.97
C ALA A 39 0.96 -3.10 -4.63
N LEU A 40 0.74 -1.86 -5.08
CA LEU A 40 1.59 -0.71 -4.70
C LEU A 40 1.46 -0.39 -3.21
N ALA A 41 0.25 -0.38 -2.66
CA ALA A 41 0.01 -0.18 -1.23
C ALA A 41 0.79 -1.21 -0.38
N LYS A 42 0.68 -2.50 -0.74
CA LYS A 42 1.41 -3.59 -0.05
C LYS A 42 2.93 -3.45 -0.16
N ARG A 43 3.46 -2.94 -1.28
CA ARG A 43 4.90 -2.66 -1.44
C ARG A 43 5.34 -1.47 -0.58
N SER A 44 4.54 -0.40 -0.54
CA SER A 44 4.82 0.78 0.28
C SER A 44 4.81 0.42 1.77
N GLU A 45 3.79 -0.31 2.23
CA GLU A 45 3.66 -0.75 3.62
C GLU A 45 4.85 -1.60 4.08
N ARG A 46 5.32 -2.53 3.22
CA ARG A 46 6.53 -3.30 3.53
C ARG A 46 7.78 -2.42 3.66
N SER A 47 7.93 -1.43 2.79
CA SER A 47 9.05 -0.48 2.84
C SER A 47 9.00 0.37 4.11
N ASP A 48 7.82 0.85 4.47
CA ASP A 48 7.60 1.66 5.67
C ASP A 48 7.90 0.84 6.94
N ASN A 49 7.41 -0.40 7.02
CA ASN A 49 7.70 -1.30 8.13
C ASN A 49 9.19 -1.64 8.25
N ALA A 50 9.89 -1.85 7.13
CA ALA A 50 11.32 -2.11 7.13
C ALA A 50 12.12 -0.92 7.68
N ARG A 51 11.74 0.32 7.32
CA ARG A 51 12.36 1.53 7.86
C ARG A 51 12.12 1.66 9.36
N THR A 52 10.87 1.52 9.81
CA THR A 52 10.53 1.58 11.23
C THR A 52 11.30 0.54 12.05
N LYS A 53 11.47 -0.68 11.53
CA LYS A 53 12.26 -1.72 12.19
C LYS A 53 13.74 -1.33 12.27
N ALA A 54 14.33 -0.87 11.16
CA ALA A 54 15.73 -0.46 11.13
C ALA A 54 16.01 0.74 12.05
N ASP A 55 15.09 1.71 12.11
CA ASP A 55 15.17 2.84 13.03
C ASP A 55 15.07 2.40 14.50
N ALA A 56 14.17 1.45 14.81
CA ALA A 56 14.05 0.89 16.15
C ALA A 56 15.32 0.14 16.56
N GLU A 57 15.89 -0.67 15.67
CA GLU A 57 17.14 -1.42 15.91
C GLU A 57 18.33 -0.48 16.11
N ARG A 58 18.41 0.61 15.35
CA ARG A 58 19.44 1.65 15.53
C ARG A 58 19.30 2.43 16.85
N LEU A 59 18.08 2.57 17.37
CA LEU A 59 17.82 3.34 18.59
C LEU A 59 18.02 2.52 19.88
N LEU A 60 18.21 1.19 19.77
CA LEU A 60 18.61 0.38 20.91
C LEU A 60 20.08 0.68 21.20
N PRO A 61 20.43 1.25 22.38
CA PRO A 61 21.82 1.42 22.76
C PRO A 61 22.46 0.04 22.88
N ASP A 62 23.65 -0.09 22.30
CA ASP A 62 24.55 -1.22 22.57
C ASP A 62 24.98 -1.05 24.02
N GLU A 63 24.34 -1.75 24.96
CA GLU A 63 24.80 -1.81 26.35
C GLU A 63 26.09 -2.62 26.34
N PRO A 64 27.28 -2.01 26.52
CA PRO A 64 28.50 -2.79 26.62
C PRO A 64 28.42 -3.59 27.92
N GLY A 65 28.46 -4.91 27.82
CA GLY A 65 28.47 -5.80 28.96
C GLY A 65 29.54 -5.39 29.98
N ALA A 66 29.10 -5.16 31.22
CA ALA A 66 29.92 -4.94 32.40
C ALA A 66 29.88 -6.19 33.30
#